data_AF-A0A2V9AMW4-F1
#
_entry.id   AF-A0A2V9AMW4-F1
#
_cell.length_a   1.000
_cell.length_b   1.000
_cell.length_c   1.000
_cell.angle_alpha   90.00
_cell.angle_beta   90.00
_cell.angle_gamma   90.00
#
_symmetry.space_group_name_H-M   'P 1'
#
loop_
_entity.id
_entity.type
_entity.pdbx_description
1 polymer ?
#
loop_
_entity_poly.entity_id
_entity_poly.type
_entity_poly.pdbx_seq_one_letter_code
_entity_poly.pdbx_strand_id
1 'polypeptide(L)'
;MKHITAISSIILALLVSAVPASAQRNASLADNAALRYWSAFSAVQDAVITDEQAKELNAILDGTAPYEDLKYKDLLEKNRLALEIMARATSLANCDWGLDYGAEDVPVEYARKALVLGRLNVLYAFHLFIAGNKDGGVRTLAAGLRFSQHVANGGSLFATLVAKDLLVNHLRAVAAAVHLEADPLRGPLSAAQRAQLQEAVARLGEGLDWRTAARRDLESLRGHYAGDSQASAALTRIVSSYLAVLDDQSKLPVLDEAIRSAPQQLASLIPNARRVLEQKQDLNNRLLQTRSLLQ
;
A
#
# COMPACT_ATOMS: atom_id res chain seq x y z
N MET A 1 44.37 -28.24 -68.38
CA MET A 1 43.08 -27.96 -67.72
C MET A 1 43.28 -28.00 -66.22
N LYS A 2 43.43 -26.82 -65.58
CA LYS A 2 42.66 -26.35 -64.42
C LYS A 2 42.19 -27.46 -63.49
N HIS A 3 42.72 -27.51 -62.26
CA HIS A 3 41.94 -27.51 -61.02
C HIS A 3 42.83 -26.99 -59.87
N ILE A 4 42.50 -25.79 -59.39
CA ILE A 4 42.99 -25.19 -58.16
C ILE A 4 42.05 -25.68 -57.06
N THR A 5 42.54 -26.46 -56.12
CA THR A 5 41.80 -26.85 -54.91
C THR A 5 42.19 -25.91 -53.77
N ALA A 6 41.28 -24.98 -53.47
CA ALA A 6 41.36 -24.12 -52.30
C ALA A 6 40.99 -24.93 -51.04
N ILE A 7 41.88 -24.93 -50.04
CA ILE A 7 41.62 -25.50 -48.73
C ILE A 7 40.97 -24.41 -47.88
N SER A 8 39.67 -24.55 -47.63
CA SER A 8 38.90 -23.66 -46.74
C SER A 8 39.11 -24.08 -45.29
N SER A 9 39.90 -23.32 -44.53
CA SER A 9 40.00 -23.43 -43.08
C SER A 9 38.76 -22.86 -42.41
N ILE A 10 37.89 -23.71 -41.87
CA ILE A 10 36.78 -23.32 -41.00
C ILE A 10 37.32 -23.27 -39.56
N ILE A 11 37.52 -22.04 -39.05
CA ILE A 11 37.79 -21.80 -37.63
C ILE A 11 36.43 -21.68 -36.92
N LEU A 12 36.08 -22.70 -36.15
CA LEU A 12 34.88 -22.70 -35.31
C LEU A 12 35.21 -21.99 -33.98
N ALA A 13 34.89 -20.71 -33.86
CA ALA A 13 34.99 -19.97 -32.61
C ALA A 13 33.76 -20.27 -31.72
N LEU A 14 33.94 -21.14 -30.72
CA LEU A 14 32.98 -21.37 -29.64
C LEU A 14 32.98 -20.15 -28.70
N LEU A 15 32.10 -19.20 -28.96
CA LEU A 15 31.74 -18.13 -28.01
C LEU A 15 30.88 -18.75 -26.91
N VAL A 16 31.51 -19.17 -25.81
CA VAL A 16 30.81 -19.46 -24.55
C VAL A 16 30.34 -18.12 -23.98
N SER A 17 29.09 -17.77 -24.28
CA SER A 17 28.40 -16.68 -23.60
C SER A 17 28.24 -17.05 -22.12
N ALA A 18 29.15 -16.54 -21.29
CA ALA A 18 28.99 -16.48 -19.86
C ALA A 18 27.81 -15.54 -19.55
N VAL A 19 26.59 -16.11 -19.55
CA VAL A 19 25.44 -15.44 -18.94
C VAL A 19 25.74 -15.39 -17.45
N PRO A 20 25.85 -14.21 -16.82
CA PRO A 20 25.93 -14.15 -15.38
C PRO A 20 24.62 -14.73 -14.86
N ALA A 21 24.69 -15.90 -14.25
CA ALA A 21 23.61 -16.41 -13.44
C ALA A 21 23.43 -15.40 -12.31
N SER A 22 22.46 -14.50 -12.47
CA SER A 22 21.93 -13.68 -11.39
C SER A 22 21.36 -14.65 -10.37
N ALA A 23 22.20 -15.14 -9.46
CA ALA A 23 21.76 -15.86 -8.29
C ALA A 23 20.73 -14.94 -7.61
N GLN A 24 19.46 -15.38 -7.58
CA GLN A 24 18.44 -14.77 -6.73
C GLN A 24 19.03 -14.74 -5.33
N ARG A 25 19.55 -13.58 -4.91
CA ARG A 25 19.87 -13.33 -3.51
C ARG A 25 18.57 -13.53 -2.78
N ASN A 26 18.43 -14.65 -2.09
CA ASN A 26 17.37 -14.84 -1.11
C ASN A 26 17.48 -13.65 -0.15
N ALA A 27 16.55 -12.70 -0.25
CA ALA A 27 16.54 -11.55 0.62
C ALA A 27 16.54 -12.06 2.06
N SER A 28 17.45 -11.55 2.89
CA SER A 28 17.53 -11.97 4.29
C SER A 28 16.18 -11.68 4.96
N LEU A 29 15.68 -12.60 5.78
CA LEU A 29 14.48 -12.33 6.61
C LEU A 29 14.68 -11.07 7.47
N ALA A 30 15.93 -10.75 7.84
CA ALA A 30 16.26 -9.53 8.58
C ALA A 30 15.91 -8.23 7.82
N ASP A 31 15.83 -8.30 6.49
CA ASP A 31 15.54 -7.19 5.56
C ASP A 31 14.05 -7.09 5.17
N ASN A 32 13.17 -7.84 5.85
CA ASN A 32 11.73 -7.80 5.63
C ASN A 32 11.05 -6.80 6.60
N ALA A 33 10.44 -5.75 6.05
CA ALA A 33 9.70 -4.74 6.81
C ALA A 33 8.52 -5.33 7.61
N ALA A 34 7.82 -6.33 7.08
CA ALA A 34 6.65 -6.91 7.73
C ALA A 34 6.97 -7.50 9.11
N LEU A 35 8.12 -8.18 9.25
CA LEU A 35 8.56 -8.72 10.54
C LEU A 35 8.79 -7.61 11.57
N ARG A 36 9.27 -6.45 11.14
CA ARG A 36 9.43 -5.27 12.00
C ARG A 36 8.08 -4.65 12.34
N TYR A 37 7.13 -4.62 11.41
CA TYR A 37 5.77 -4.18 11.70
C TYR A 37 5.06 -5.10 12.70
N TRP A 38 5.25 -6.42 12.62
CA TRP A 38 4.76 -7.33 13.66
C TRP A 38 5.32 -7.00 15.04
N SER A 39 6.61 -6.68 15.14
CA SER A 39 7.20 -6.18 16.39
C SER A 39 6.55 -4.86 16.84
N ALA A 40 6.33 -3.91 15.91
CA ALA A 40 5.65 -2.66 16.22
C ALA A 40 4.23 -2.92 16.75
N PHE A 41 3.46 -3.80 16.11
CA PHE A 41 2.12 -4.19 16.53
C PHE A 41 2.10 -4.80 17.93
N SER A 42 3.07 -5.65 18.27
CA SER A 42 3.20 -6.21 19.62
C SER A 42 3.59 -5.18 20.68
N ALA A 43 4.24 -4.09 20.27
CA ALA A 43 4.66 -3.00 21.15
C ALA A 43 3.58 -1.91 21.29
N VAL A 44 2.50 -1.94 20.50
CA VAL A 44 1.39 -1.02 20.66
C VAL A 44 0.73 -1.32 22.01
N GLN A 45 0.76 -0.34 22.89
CA GLN A 45 0.07 -0.37 24.17
C GLN A 45 -1.35 0.13 23.94
N ASP A 46 -2.18 -0.77 23.37
CA ASP A 46 -3.52 -0.47 22.87
C ASP A 46 -4.63 -0.84 23.85
N ALA A 47 -4.36 -0.77 25.16
CA ALA A 47 -5.29 -1.31 26.15
C ALA A 47 -6.68 -0.62 26.11
N VAL A 48 -6.83 0.60 25.57
CA VAL A 48 -8.14 1.25 25.39
C VAL A 48 -8.06 2.40 24.35
N ILE A 49 -8.07 2.14 23.04
CA ILE A 49 -8.73 3.10 22.13
C ILE A 49 -10.18 2.64 22.04
N THR A 50 -11.09 3.30 22.75
CA THR A 50 -12.52 2.98 22.67
C THR A 50 -13.06 3.26 21.27
N ASP A 51 -14.22 2.71 20.92
CA ASP A 51 -14.88 3.03 19.66
C ASP A 51 -15.15 4.54 19.51
N GLU A 52 -15.45 5.23 20.62
CA GLU A 52 -15.58 6.70 20.65
C GLU A 52 -14.26 7.38 20.34
N GLN A 53 -13.16 6.96 20.95
CA GLN A 53 -11.83 7.50 20.64
C GLN A 53 -11.43 7.19 19.20
N ALA A 54 -11.73 6.00 18.68
CA ALA A 54 -11.49 5.66 17.28
C ALA A 54 -12.30 6.56 16.32
N LYS A 55 -13.56 6.86 16.64
CA LYS A 55 -14.39 7.82 15.87
C LYS A 55 -13.83 9.23 15.92
N GLU A 56 -13.43 9.68 17.10
CA GLU A 56 -12.81 11.00 17.27
C GLU A 56 -11.49 11.11 16.50
N LEU A 57 -10.63 10.10 16.61
CA LEU A 57 -9.39 10.01 15.84
C LEU A 57 -9.66 10.04 14.35
N ASN A 58 -10.66 9.30 13.85
CA ASN A 58 -11.04 9.38 12.44
C ASN A 58 -11.51 10.79 12.05
N ALA A 59 -12.29 11.47 12.90
CA ALA A 59 -12.72 12.85 12.64
C ALA A 59 -11.53 13.83 12.54
N ILE A 60 -10.52 13.66 13.41
CA ILE A 60 -9.28 14.45 13.33
C ILE A 60 -8.55 14.18 12.01
N LEU A 61 -8.43 12.91 11.61
CA LEU A 61 -7.72 12.50 10.39
C LEU A 61 -8.47 12.86 9.10
N ASP A 62 -9.80 12.92 9.16
CA ASP A 62 -10.65 13.42 8.08
C ASP A 62 -10.70 14.95 8.03
N GLY A 63 -10.11 15.64 9.02
CA GLY A 63 -10.09 17.10 9.13
C GLY A 63 -11.42 17.71 9.57
N THR A 64 -12.35 16.91 10.09
CA THR A 64 -13.66 17.36 10.59
C THR A 64 -13.63 17.71 12.08
N ALA A 65 -12.54 17.38 12.78
CA ALA A 65 -12.27 17.80 14.15
C ALA A 65 -10.82 18.32 14.30
N PRO A 66 -10.56 19.28 15.20
CA PRO A 66 -9.21 19.75 15.48
C PRO A 66 -8.42 18.72 16.31
N TYR A 67 -7.10 18.69 16.14
CA TYR A 67 -6.20 17.91 17.00
C TYR A 67 -5.86 18.69 18.28
N GLU A 68 -6.04 18.05 19.44
CA GLU A 68 -5.73 18.62 20.76
C GLU A 68 -4.54 17.92 21.41
N ASP A 69 -3.35 18.52 21.35
CA ASP A 69 -2.10 17.84 21.75
C ASP A 69 -2.09 17.30 23.19
N LEU A 70 -2.57 18.10 24.14
CA LEU A 70 -2.61 17.72 25.56
C LEU A 70 -3.49 16.48 25.81
N LYS A 71 -4.52 16.27 25.00
CA LYS A 71 -5.42 15.12 25.13
C LYS A 71 -4.75 13.81 24.72
N TYR A 72 -3.87 13.86 23.71
CA TYR A 72 -3.26 12.68 23.10
C TYR A 72 -1.81 12.42 23.52
N LYS A 73 -1.16 13.36 24.21
CA LYS A 73 0.23 13.26 24.63
C LYS A 73 0.57 11.95 25.34
N ASP A 74 -0.21 11.55 26.34
CA ASP A 74 0.05 10.32 27.11
C ASP A 74 -0.11 9.05 26.26
N LEU A 75 -1.07 9.04 25.33
CA LEU A 75 -1.28 7.94 24.40
C LEU A 75 -0.07 7.80 23.46
N LEU A 76 0.45 8.92 22.96
CA LEU A 76 1.61 8.96 22.06
C LEU A 76 2.88 8.52 22.78
N GLU A 77 3.14 8.98 24.00
CA GLU A 77 4.32 8.58 24.78
C GLU A 77 4.32 7.08 25.09
N LYS A 78 3.17 6.51 25.48
CA LYS A 78 3.04 5.05 25.71
C LYS A 78 3.32 4.22 24.45
N ASN A 79 3.04 4.76 23.26
CA ASN A 79 3.17 4.08 21.98
C ASN A 79 4.42 4.49 21.19
N ARG A 80 5.31 5.30 21.78
CA ARG A 80 6.50 5.82 21.11
C ARG A 80 7.40 4.71 20.56
N LEU A 81 7.62 3.65 21.32
CA LEU A 81 8.43 2.51 20.87
C LEU A 81 7.85 1.86 19.60
N ALA A 82 6.54 1.66 19.52
CA ALA A 82 5.88 1.08 18.35
C ALA A 82 6.07 1.98 17.11
N LEU A 83 5.93 3.30 17.29
CA LEU A 83 6.14 4.29 16.23
C LEU A 83 7.60 4.33 15.75
N GLU A 84 8.56 4.21 16.66
CA GLU A 84 9.98 4.14 16.31
C GLU A 84 10.33 2.85 15.56
N ILE A 85 9.76 1.70 15.94
CA ILE A 85 9.92 0.44 15.21
C ILE A 85 9.32 0.57 13.81
N MET A 86 8.11 1.13 13.69
CA MET A 86 7.44 1.40 12.41
C MET A 86 8.33 2.26 11.51
N ALA A 87 8.84 3.38 12.01
CA ALA A 87 9.70 4.26 11.23
C ALA A 87 10.96 3.54 10.73
N ARG A 88 11.63 2.75 11.58
CA ARG A 88 12.78 1.94 11.15
C ARG A 88 12.42 0.92 10.07
N ALA A 89 11.27 0.24 10.20
CA ALA A 89 10.80 -0.74 9.23
C ALA A 89 10.60 -0.14 7.83
N THR A 90 10.17 1.12 7.73
CA THR A 90 9.94 1.80 6.45
C THR A 90 11.20 2.06 5.64
N SER A 91 12.38 1.97 6.27
CA SER A 91 13.66 2.06 5.55
C SER A 91 14.04 0.79 4.78
N LEU A 92 13.35 -0.33 5.05
CA LEU A 92 13.57 -1.59 4.36
C LEU A 92 12.85 -1.61 3.01
N ALA A 93 13.53 -2.14 1.98
CA ALA A 93 13.02 -2.15 0.62
C ALA A 93 11.90 -3.18 0.40
N ASN A 94 11.99 -4.34 1.08
CA ASN A 94 11.05 -5.44 0.96
C ASN A 94 10.03 -5.43 2.09
N CYS A 95 8.78 -5.75 1.77
CA CYS A 95 7.73 -6.02 2.74
C CYS A 95 6.90 -7.19 2.24
N ASP A 96 7.08 -8.34 2.88
CA ASP A 96 6.33 -9.57 2.65
C ASP A 96 5.68 -9.99 3.97
N TRP A 97 4.35 -9.99 4.02
CA TRP A 97 3.61 -10.29 5.23
C TRP A 97 3.69 -11.77 5.66
N GLY A 98 4.32 -12.63 4.86
CA GLY A 98 4.52 -14.04 5.18
C GLY A 98 3.22 -14.84 5.19
N LEU A 99 2.24 -14.39 4.40
CA LEU A 99 0.93 -15.02 4.32
C LEU A 99 0.96 -16.13 3.27
N ASP A 100 0.19 -17.20 3.50
CA ASP A 100 -0.12 -18.14 2.43
C ASP A 100 -1.16 -17.52 1.50
N TYR A 101 -0.65 -16.78 0.51
CA TYR A 101 -1.48 -16.05 -0.45
C TYR A 101 -2.35 -16.94 -1.36
N GLY A 102 -2.14 -18.25 -1.33
CA GLY A 102 -2.97 -19.23 -2.05
C GLY A 102 -4.03 -19.89 -1.18
N ALA A 103 -4.02 -19.66 0.13
CA ALA A 103 -5.03 -20.18 1.04
C ALA A 103 -6.38 -19.47 0.84
N GLU A 104 -7.45 -20.22 1.11
CA GLU A 104 -8.83 -19.75 1.02
C GLU A 104 -9.12 -18.58 1.98
N ASP A 105 -8.61 -18.68 3.22
CA ASP A 105 -8.80 -17.72 4.30
C ASP A 105 -7.48 -17.05 4.69
N VAL A 106 -7.01 -16.11 3.86
CA VAL A 106 -5.80 -15.34 4.17
C VAL A 106 -6.05 -14.41 5.37
N PRO A 107 -5.27 -14.52 6.47
CA PRO A 107 -5.47 -13.66 7.63
C PRO A 107 -5.26 -12.18 7.31
N VAL A 108 -6.23 -11.35 7.66
CA VAL A 108 -6.19 -9.88 7.44
C VAL A 108 -5.88 -9.07 8.71
N GLU A 109 -5.49 -9.75 9.80
CA GLU A 109 -5.29 -9.12 11.10
C GLU A 109 -4.19 -8.06 11.09
N TYR A 110 -3.14 -8.24 10.29
CA TYR A 110 -2.07 -7.24 10.13
C TYR A 110 -2.62 -5.91 9.59
N ALA A 111 -3.59 -5.95 8.66
CA ALA A 111 -4.19 -4.76 8.09
C ALA A 111 -5.03 -4.02 9.15
N ARG A 112 -5.76 -4.75 10.00
CA ARG A 112 -6.49 -4.15 11.13
C ARG A 112 -5.55 -3.47 12.13
N LYS A 113 -4.47 -4.14 12.52
CA LYS A 113 -3.44 -3.56 13.39
C LYS A 113 -2.74 -2.36 12.75
N ALA A 114 -2.57 -2.38 11.43
CA ALA A 114 -2.00 -1.27 10.68
C ALA A 114 -2.85 -0.01 10.75
N LEU A 115 -4.18 -0.12 10.81
CA LEU A 115 -5.05 1.05 11.01
C LEU A 115 -4.69 1.79 12.29
N VAL A 116 -4.59 1.08 13.42
CA VAL A 116 -4.23 1.71 14.71
C VAL A 116 -2.87 2.39 14.62
N LEU A 117 -1.85 1.66 14.18
CA LEU A 117 -0.48 2.17 14.12
C LEU A 117 -0.34 3.36 13.16
N GLY A 118 -1.03 3.32 12.02
CA GLY A 118 -1.03 4.42 11.06
C GLY A 118 -1.76 5.67 11.57
N ARG A 119 -2.86 5.52 12.32
CA ARG A 119 -3.52 6.65 13.00
C ARG A 119 -2.59 7.30 14.03
N LEU A 120 -1.95 6.49 14.87
CA LEU A 120 -0.97 6.96 15.85
C LEU A 120 0.19 7.71 15.18
N ASN A 121 0.65 7.27 14.01
CA ASN A 121 1.71 7.95 13.27
C ASN A 121 1.32 9.37 12.86
N VAL A 122 0.12 9.59 12.34
CA VAL A 122 -0.35 10.93 11.97
C VAL A 122 -0.46 11.85 13.19
N LEU A 123 -1.06 11.37 14.28
CA LEU A 123 -1.13 12.14 15.53
C LEU A 123 0.25 12.48 16.06
N TYR A 124 1.19 11.54 15.99
CA TYR A 124 2.57 11.78 16.40
C TYR A 124 3.26 12.83 15.53
N ALA A 125 2.99 12.86 14.22
CA ALA A 125 3.48 13.93 13.36
C ALA A 125 2.92 15.29 13.79
N PHE A 126 1.63 15.39 14.08
CA PHE A 126 1.01 16.62 14.59
C PHE A 126 1.63 17.06 15.92
N HIS A 127 1.81 16.13 16.88
CA HIS A 127 2.52 16.40 18.13
C HIS A 127 3.91 16.99 17.89
N LEU A 128 4.70 16.40 16.97
CA LEU A 128 6.04 16.89 16.65
C LEU A 128 6.02 18.29 16.03
N PHE A 129 5.05 18.59 15.16
CA PHE A 129 4.88 19.95 14.63
C PHE A 129 4.52 20.97 15.70
N ILE A 130 3.65 20.60 16.66
CA ILE A 130 3.27 21.46 17.80
C ILE A 130 4.46 21.70 18.72
N ALA A 131 5.26 20.67 18.98
CA ALA A 131 6.48 20.76 19.78
C ALA A 131 7.64 21.47 19.06
N GLY A 132 7.45 21.95 17.82
CA GLY A 132 8.46 22.65 17.03
C GLY A 132 9.49 21.74 16.33
N ASN A 133 9.38 20.41 16.48
CA ASN A 133 10.23 19.44 15.81
C ASN A 133 9.72 19.11 14.40
N LYS A 134 9.79 20.10 13.50
CA LYS A 134 9.28 19.98 12.12
C LYS A 134 9.96 18.87 11.32
N ASP A 135 11.28 18.71 11.45
CA ASP A 135 12.02 17.66 10.75
C ASP A 135 11.57 16.26 11.22
N GLY A 136 11.27 16.12 12.51
CA GLY A 136 10.64 14.94 13.07
C GLY A 136 9.27 14.70 12.45
N GLY A 137 8.39 15.71 12.44
CA GLY A 137 7.05 15.60 11.85
C GLY A 137 7.07 15.18 10.38
N VAL A 138 7.95 15.79 9.57
CA VAL A 138 8.15 15.44 8.15
C VAL A 138 8.63 14.00 7.97
N ARG A 139 9.64 13.56 8.74
CA ARG A 139 10.10 12.15 8.70
C ARG A 139 8.99 11.18 9.11
N THR A 140 8.21 11.53 10.13
CA THR A 140 7.09 10.71 10.60
C THR A 140 6.04 10.54 9.51
N LEU A 141 5.62 11.62 8.84
CA LEU A 141 4.67 11.55 7.72
C LEU A 141 5.22 10.73 6.54
N ALA A 142 6.49 10.92 6.18
CA ALA A 142 7.14 10.15 5.12
C ALA A 142 7.15 8.64 5.43
N ALA A 143 7.47 8.27 6.68
CA ALA A 143 7.39 6.89 7.16
C ALA A 143 5.95 6.36 7.08
N GLY A 144 4.96 7.15 7.49
CA GLY A 144 3.55 6.80 7.39
C GLY A 144 3.06 6.51 5.97
N LEU A 145 3.47 7.33 4.99
CA LEU A 145 3.18 7.08 3.57
C LEU A 145 3.77 5.75 3.09
N ARG A 146 5.05 5.49 3.40
CA ARG A 146 5.72 4.24 3.00
C ARG A 146 5.12 3.02 3.69
N PHE A 147 4.80 3.13 4.98
CA PHE A 147 4.11 2.07 5.72
C PHE A 147 2.76 1.73 5.10
N SER A 148 1.97 2.74 4.75
CA SER A 148 0.66 2.54 4.12
C SER A 148 0.80 1.78 2.79
N GLN A 149 1.83 2.08 1.98
CA GLN A 149 2.14 1.30 0.78
C GLN A 149 2.53 -0.15 1.12
N HIS A 150 3.39 -0.36 2.13
CA HIS A 150 3.75 -1.70 2.60
C HIS A 150 2.55 -2.53 3.07
N VAL A 151 1.53 -1.92 3.67
CA VAL A 151 0.30 -2.63 4.07
C VAL A 151 -0.44 -3.24 2.88
N ALA A 152 -0.38 -2.62 1.70
CA ALA A 152 -0.98 -3.20 0.49
C ALA A 152 -0.10 -4.28 -0.16
N ASN A 153 1.20 -4.33 0.13
CA ASN A 153 2.13 -5.22 -0.58
C ASN A 153 1.74 -6.68 -0.38
N GLY A 154 1.46 -7.37 -1.49
CA GLY A 154 1.01 -8.75 -1.44
C GLY A 154 -0.36 -8.95 -0.79
N GLY A 155 -1.09 -7.90 -0.44
CA GLY A 155 -2.37 -8.01 0.26
C GLY A 155 -3.56 -8.42 -0.62
N SER A 156 -4.69 -8.66 0.04
CA SER A 156 -6.04 -8.77 -0.57
C SER A 156 -6.59 -7.38 -0.96
N LEU A 157 -7.77 -7.32 -1.57
CA LEU A 157 -8.49 -6.06 -1.75
C LEU A 157 -8.80 -5.39 -0.42
N PHE A 158 -9.12 -6.16 0.62
CA PHE A 158 -9.32 -5.60 1.96
C PHE A 158 -8.08 -4.87 2.47
N ALA A 159 -6.90 -5.50 2.39
CA ALA A 159 -5.65 -4.86 2.79
C ALA A 159 -5.32 -3.63 1.93
N THR A 160 -5.66 -3.67 0.64
CA THR A 160 -5.50 -2.54 -0.28
C THR A 160 -6.42 -1.37 0.10
N LEU A 161 -7.66 -1.63 0.50
CA LEU A 161 -8.58 -0.60 1.00
C LEU A 161 -8.09 0.03 2.29
N VAL A 162 -7.61 -0.79 3.23
CA VAL A 162 -6.99 -0.30 4.47
C VAL A 162 -5.77 0.59 4.17
N ALA A 163 -4.88 0.14 3.29
CA ALA A 163 -3.72 0.91 2.86
C ALA A 163 -4.12 2.22 2.18
N LYS A 164 -5.19 2.22 1.39
CA LYS A 164 -5.73 3.42 0.75
C LYS A 164 -6.20 4.43 1.79
N ASP A 165 -6.96 4.00 2.80
CA ASP A 165 -7.46 4.91 3.83
C ASP A 165 -6.32 5.48 4.66
N LEU A 166 -5.32 4.65 4.99
CA LEU A 166 -4.09 5.11 5.63
C LEU A 166 -3.36 6.15 4.76
N LEU A 167 -3.17 5.89 3.46
CA LEU A 167 -2.53 6.84 2.55
C LEU A 167 -3.29 8.18 2.51
N VAL A 168 -4.61 8.15 2.36
CA VAL A 168 -5.43 9.37 2.32
C VAL A 168 -5.25 10.19 3.60
N ASN A 169 -5.24 9.55 4.77
CA ASN A 169 -5.02 10.23 6.05
C ASN A 169 -3.63 10.89 6.12
N HIS A 170 -2.58 10.19 5.68
CA HIS A 170 -1.24 10.77 5.66
C HIS A 170 -1.10 11.89 4.62
N LEU A 171 -1.73 11.78 3.45
CA LEU A 171 -1.73 12.82 2.41
C LEU A 171 -2.46 14.09 2.88
N ARG A 172 -3.57 13.94 3.62
CA ARG A 172 -4.25 15.06 4.28
C ARG A 172 -3.37 15.70 5.35
N ALA A 173 -2.68 14.90 6.16
CA ALA A 173 -1.75 15.41 7.17
C ALA A 173 -0.57 16.16 6.55
N VAL A 174 -0.06 15.70 5.40
CA VAL A 174 0.91 16.43 4.58
C VAL A 174 0.35 17.78 4.14
N ALA A 175 -0.88 17.80 3.62
CA ALA A 175 -1.50 19.04 3.19
C ALA A 175 -1.71 20.03 4.36
N ALA A 176 -2.16 19.54 5.51
CA ALA A 176 -2.27 20.33 6.73
C ALA A 176 -0.91 20.90 7.16
N ALA A 177 0.15 20.09 7.13
CA ALA A 177 1.50 20.53 7.49
C ALA A 177 2.04 21.60 6.55
N VAL A 178 1.75 21.53 5.25
CA VAL A 178 2.09 22.59 4.29
C VAL A 178 1.33 23.87 4.61
N HIS A 179 0.04 23.80 4.95
CA HIS A 179 -0.79 24.95 5.28
C HIS A 179 -0.56 25.54 6.68
N LEU A 180 0.32 24.97 7.51
CA LEU A 180 0.73 25.56 8.80
C LEU A 180 1.45 26.93 8.65
N GLU A 181 1.62 27.45 7.43
CA GLU A 181 2.18 28.78 7.14
C GLU A 181 1.49 29.92 7.90
N ALA A 182 0.22 29.74 8.30
CA ALA A 182 -0.57 30.76 9.00
C ALA A 182 -0.33 30.84 10.52
N ASP A 183 0.39 29.89 11.13
CA ASP A 183 0.69 29.91 12.56
C ASP A 183 1.98 30.73 12.82
N PRO A 184 1.90 31.93 13.42
CA PRO A 184 3.05 32.80 13.65
C PRO A 184 4.10 32.21 14.60
N LEU A 185 3.75 31.21 15.40
CA LEU A 185 4.69 30.54 16.32
C LEU A 185 5.42 29.38 15.65
N ARG A 186 4.85 28.80 14.59
CA ARG A 186 5.42 27.64 13.91
C ARG A 186 6.10 28.03 12.62
N GLY A 187 5.54 28.93 11.83
CA GLY A 187 6.05 29.31 10.51
C GLY A 187 6.00 28.18 9.48
N PRO A 188 6.22 28.48 8.19
CA PRO A 188 6.08 27.51 7.10
C PRO A 188 7.12 26.38 7.16
N LEU A 189 6.86 25.29 6.44
CA LEU A 189 7.88 24.27 6.17
C LEU A 189 9.00 24.86 5.30
N SER A 190 10.26 24.52 5.62
CA SER A 190 11.42 24.91 4.82
C SER A 190 11.41 24.22 3.45
N ALA A 191 12.20 24.74 2.50
CA ALA A 191 12.35 24.12 1.19
C ALA A 191 12.85 22.66 1.27
N ALA A 192 13.79 22.37 2.17
CA ALA A 192 14.31 21.02 2.40
C ALA A 192 13.22 20.08 2.97
N GLN A 193 12.40 20.57 3.89
CA GLN A 193 11.28 19.82 4.46
C GLN A 193 10.23 19.50 3.40
N ARG A 194 9.88 20.47 2.53
CA ARG A 194 8.97 20.23 1.41
C ARG A 194 9.52 19.24 0.41
N ALA A 195 10.80 19.38 0.02
CA ALA A 195 11.46 18.47 -0.89
C ALA A 195 11.44 17.02 -0.36
N GLN A 196 11.61 16.82 0.94
CA GLN A 196 11.53 15.49 1.54
C GLN A 196 10.12 14.90 1.45
N LEU A 197 9.06 15.68 1.69
CA LEU A 197 7.68 15.23 1.51
C LEU A 197 7.36 14.96 0.03
N GLN A 198 7.86 15.80 -0.87
CA GLN A 198 7.73 15.64 -2.31
C GLN A 198 8.35 14.32 -2.77
N GLU A 199 9.55 14.00 -2.28
CA GLU A 199 10.21 12.72 -2.56
C GLU A 199 9.39 11.54 -2.02
N ALA A 200 8.89 11.63 -0.78
CA ALA A 200 8.07 10.59 -0.19
C ALA A 200 6.78 10.32 -1.00
N VAL A 201 6.10 11.38 -1.45
CA VAL A 201 4.89 11.28 -2.29
C VAL A 201 5.21 10.81 -3.71
N ALA A 202 6.38 11.17 -4.27
CA ALA A 202 6.83 10.70 -5.57
C ALA A 202 7.10 9.18 -5.56
N ARG A 203 7.71 8.66 -4.48
CA ARG A 203 7.99 7.22 -4.29
C ARG A 203 6.73 6.34 -4.26
N LEU A 204 5.55 6.92 -4.04
CA LEU A 204 4.28 6.20 -4.12
C LEU A 204 3.89 5.83 -5.57
N GLY A 205 4.50 6.44 -6.59
CA GLY A 205 4.22 6.15 -7.99
C GLY A 205 2.72 6.31 -8.34
N GLU A 206 2.14 5.31 -8.98
CA GLU A 206 0.70 5.28 -9.31
C GLU A 206 -0.20 4.88 -8.11
N GLY A 207 0.35 4.79 -6.89
CA GLY A 207 -0.38 4.45 -5.68
C GLY A 207 -0.28 2.96 -5.32
N LEU A 208 -1.42 2.28 -5.30
CA LEU A 208 -1.54 0.89 -4.86
C LEU A 208 -1.79 -0.06 -6.04
N ASP A 209 -1.33 -1.31 -5.92
CA ASP A 209 -1.54 -2.34 -6.94
C ASP A 209 -2.91 -3.03 -6.77
N TRP A 210 -3.97 -2.29 -7.12
CA TRP A 210 -5.35 -2.77 -7.12
C TRP A 210 -5.56 -4.02 -7.98
N ARG A 211 -4.78 -4.14 -9.07
CA ARG A 211 -4.90 -5.25 -10.03
C ARG A 211 -4.46 -6.55 -9.40
N THR A 212 -3.28 -6.56 -8.78
CA THR A 212 -2.76 -7.76 -8.10
C THR A 212 -3.64 -8.15 -6.92
N ALA A 213 -4.13 -7.18 -6.15
CA ALA A 213 -5.04 -7.44 -5.03
C ALA A 213 -6.37 -8.07 -5.49
N ALA A 214 -7.02 -7.51 -6.52
CA ALA A 214 -8.26 -8.06 -7.07
C ALA A 214 -8.07 -9.45 -7.67
N ARG A 215 -6.96 -9.66 -8.40
CA ARG A 215 -6.62 -10.96 -8.96
C ARG A 215 -6.55 -12.01 -7.86
N ARG A 216 -5.81 -11.73 -6.79
CA ARG A 216 -5.61 -12.66 -5.68
C ARG A 216 -6.95 -13.08 -5.06
N ASP A 217 -7.80 -12.13 -4.69
CA ASP A 217 -9.08 -12.43 -4.03
C ASP A 217 -10.04 -13.19 -4.95
N LEU A 218 -10.03 -12.91 -6.26
CA LEU A 218 -10.87 -13.64 -7.19
C LEU A 218 -10.30 -15.03 -7.51
N GLU A 219 -8.98 -15.19 -7.57
CA GLU A 219 -8.34 -16.48 -7.83
C GLU A 219 -8.39 -17.42 -6.62
N SER A 220 -8.49 -16.92 -5.39
CA SER A 220 -8.69 -17.76 -4.19
C SER A 220 -10.03 -18.51 -4.22
N LEU A 221 -11.04 -17.98 -4.93
CA LEU A 221 -12.33 -18.66 -5.14
C LEU A 221 -12.21 -19.93 -5.99
N ARG A 222 -11.09 -20.15 -6.70
CA ARG A 222 -10.95 -21.31 -7.61
C ARG A 222 -11.06 -22.65 -6.90
N GLY A 223 -10.60 -22.75 -5.64
CA GLY A 223 -10.70 -23.98 -4.85
C GLY A 223 -12.15 -24.41 -4.64
N HIS A 224 -13.02 -23.47 -4.28
CA HIS A 224 -14.45 -23.70 -4.02
C HIS A 224 -15.23 -24.24 -5.22
N TYR A 225 -14.82 -23.87 -6.44
CA TYR A 225 -15.54 -24.19 -7.67
C TYR A 225 -14.82 -25.22 -8.55
N ALA A 226 -13.78 -25.88 -8.05
CA ALA A 226 -13.00 -26.84 -8.83
C ALA A 226 -13.84 -28.03 -9.33
N GLY A 227 -14.86 -28.45 -8.57
CA GLY A 227 -15.78 -29.53 -8.93
C GLY A 227 -16.95 -29.11 -9.84
N ASP A 228 -17.15 -27.81 -10.07
CA ASP A 228 -18.23 -27.27 -10.89
C ASP A 228 -17.65 -26.60 -12.15
N SER A 229 -17.69 -27.33 -13.27
CA SER A 229 -17.16 -26.84 -14.55
C SER A 229 -17.82 -25.55 -15.04
N GLN A 230 -19.11 -25.34 -14.76
CA GLN A 230 -19.82 -24.12 -15.15
C GLN A 230 -19.37 -22.94 -14.31
N ALA A 231 -19.33 -23.10 -12.98
CA ALA A 231 -18.87 -22.04 -12.08
C ALA A 231 -17.39 -21.70 -12.30
N SER A 232 -16.53 -22.70 -12.53
CA SER A 232 -15.10 -22.50 -12.81
C SER A 232 -14.86 -21.72 -14.10
N ALA A 233 -15.60 -22.03 -15.17
CA ALA A 233 -15.55 -21.27 -16.42
C ALA A 233 -16.07 -19.84 -16.25
N ALA A 234 -17.17 -19.66 -15.51
CA ALA A 234 -17.71 -18.34 -15.18
C ALA A 234 -16.71 -17.50 -14.38
N LEU A 235 -16.09 -18.06 -13.34
CA LEU A 235 -15.08 -17.38 -12.53
C LEU A 235 -13.88 -16.93 -13.39
N THR A 236 -13.42 -17.79 -14.32
CA THR A 236 -12.31 -17.42 -15.22
C THR A 236 -12.66 -16.21 -16.10
N ARG A 237 -13.89 -16.15 -16.64
CA ARG A 237 -14.37 -14.98 -17.38
C ARG A 237 -14.47 -13.74 -16.49
N ILE A 238 -15.02 -13.89 -15.29
CA ILE A 238 -15.14 -12.79 -14.31
C ILE A 238 -13.77 -12.23 -13.95
N VAL A 239 -12.79 -13.06 -13.59
CA VAL A 239 -11.42 -12.63 -13.28
C VAL A 239 -10.85 -11.79 -14.42
N SER A 240 -10.92 -12.30 -15.65
CA SER A 240 -10.39 -11.57 -16.82
C SER A 240 -11.08 -10.22 -17.03
N SER A 241 -12.42 -10.19 -16.99
CA SER A 241 -13.20 -8.96 -17.18
C SER A 241 -12.99 -7.97 -16.04
N TYR A 242 -12.85 -8.44 -14.80
CA TYR A 242 -12.64 -7.60 -13.63
C TYR A 242 -11.30 -6.86 -13.72
N LEU A 243 -10.24 -7.57 -14.07
CA LEU A 243 -8.93 -6.97 -14.24
C LEU A 243 -8.90 -5.98 -15.41
N ALA A 244 -9.63 -6.27 -16.49
CA ALA A 244 -9.79 -5.33 -17.60
C ALA A 244 -10.52 -4.05 -17.17
N VAL A 245 -11.53 -4.15 -16.28
CA VAL A 245 -12.24 -2.98 -15.72
C VAL A 245 -11.31 -2.08 -14.90
N LEU A 246 -10.36 -2.67 -14.14
CA LEU A 246 -9.40 -1.90 -13.36
C LEU A 246 -8.41 -1.11 -14.22
N ASP A 247 -8.17 -1.55 -15.46
CA ASP A 247 -7.35 -0.84 -16.44
C ASP A 247 -8.19 0.16 -17.27
N ASP A 248 -9.43 -0.20 -17.59
CA ASP A 248 -10.34 0.56 -18.45
C ASP A 248 -11.79 0.44 -17.97
N GLN A 249 -12.31 1.51 -17.36
CA GLN A 249 -13.67 1.58 -16.82
C GLN A 249 -14.75 1.35 -17.89
N SER A 250 -14.47 1.58 -19.17
CA SER A 250 -15.44 1.32 -20.25
C SER A 250 -15.81 -0.16 -20.39
N LYS A 251 -15.01 -1.07 -19.81
CA LYS A 251 -15.26 -2.52 -19.80
C LYS A 251 -16.30 -2.96 -18.77
N LEU A 252 -16.81 -2.05 -17.93
CA LEU A 252 -17.76 -2.39 -16.86
C LEU A 252 -19.00 -3.17 -17.36
N PRO A 253 -19.64 -2.83 -18.50
CA PRO A 253 -20.77 -3.61 -19.00
C PRO A 253 -20.43 -5.07 -19.31
N VAL A 254 -19.19 -5.36 -19.75
CA VAL A 254 -18.74 -6.72 -20.03
C VAL A 254 -18.59 -7.53 -18.75
N LEU A 255 -18.08 -6.91 -17.68
CA LEU A 255 -18.03 -7.52 -16.36
C LEU A 255 -19.43 -7.76 -15.80
N ASP A 256 -20.33 -6.78 -15.91
CA ASP A 256 -21.70 -6.90 -15.40
C ASP A 256 -22.44 -8.08 -16.05
N GLU A 257 -22.25 -8.31 -17.35
CA GLU A 257 -22.81 -9.46 -18.05
C GLU A 257 -22.13 -10.79 -17.64
N ALA A 258 -20.81 -10.79 -17.45
CA ALA A 258 -20.08 -11.97 -16.94
C ALA A 258 -20.56 -12.39 -15.54
N ILE A 259 -20.87 -11.43 -14.66
CA ILE A 259 -21.41 -11.69 -13.32
C ILE A 259 -22.87 -12.15 -13.41
N ARG A 260 -23.70 -11.50 -14.22
CA ARG A 260 -25.14 -11.85 -14.38
C ARG A 260 -25.35 -13.26 -14.93
N SER A 261 -24.46 -13.70 -15.82
CA SER A 261 -24.51 -15.03 -16.43
C SER A 261 -23.89 -16.14 -15.57
N ALA A 262 -23.30 -15.80 -14.42
CA ALA A 262 -22.68 -16.75 -13.51
C ALA A 262 -23.70 -17.38 -12.52
N PRO A 263 -23.40 -18.56 -11.94
CA PRO A 263 -24.19 -19.10 -10.83
C PRO A 263 -24.33 -18.09 -9.69
N GLN A 264 -25.53 -17.99 -9.10
CA GLN A 264 -25.84 -16.96 -8.10
C GLN A 264 -24.89 -16.98 -6.90
N GLN A 265 -24.48 -18.16 -6.44
CA GLN A 265 -23.55 -18.30 -5.31
C GLN A 265 -22.18 -17.67 -5.64
N LEU A 266 -21.69 -17.83 -6.87
CA LEU A 266 -20.45 -17.19 -7.32
C LEU A 266 -20.64 -15.68 -7.46
N ALA A 267 -21.73 -15.25 -8.11
CA ALA A 267 -22.01 -13.83 -8.33
C ALA A 267 -22.06 -13.02 -7.01
N SER A 268 -22.58 -13.60 -5.92
CA SER A 268 -22.62 -12.94 -4.61
C SER A 268 -21.27 -12.74 -3.93
N LEU A 269 -20.22 -13.45 -4.37
CA LEU A 269 -18.87 -13.34 -3.82
C LEU A 269 -18.00 -12.33 -4.58
N ILE A 270 -18.45 -11.86 -5.75
CA ILE A 270 -17.65 -10.95 -6.57
C ILE A 270 -17.68 -9.54 -5.97
N PRO A 271 -16.53 -8.93 -5.65
CA PRO A 271 -16.48 -7.59 -5.09
C PRO A 271 -17.11 -6.57 -6.05
N ASN A 272 -17.77 -5.54 -5.52
CA ASN A 272 -18.38 -4.50 -6.37
C ASN A 272 -17.30 -3.68 -7.10
N ALA A 273 -17.12 -3.92 -8.41
CA ALA A 273 -16.07 -3.28 -9.22
C ALA A 273 -16.22 -1.76 -9.32
N ARG A 274 -17.47 -1.25 -9.38
CA ARG A 274 -17.71 0.20 -9.40
C ARG A 274 -17.19 0.84 -8.11
N ARG A 275 -17.45 0.21 -6.97
CA ARG A 275 -16.94 0.68 -5.68
C ARG A 275 -15.41 0.65 -5.61
N VAL A 276 -14.77 -0.39 -6.14
CA VAL A 276 -13.30 -0.46 -6.20
C VAL A 276 -12.72 0.66 -7.08
N LEU A 277 -13.33 0.93 -8.24
CA LEU A 277 -12.93 2.05 -9.11
C LEU A 277 -13.07 3.41 -8.42
N GLU A 278 -14.17 3.64 -7.69
CA GLU A 278 -14.36 4.86 -6.89
C GLU A 278 -13.22 5.04 -5.88
N GLN A 279 -12.84 3.97 -5.16
CA GLN A 279 -11.76 4.05 -4.16
C GLN A 279 -10.39 4.30 -4.80
N LYS A 280 -10.12 3.68 -5.96
CA LYS A 280 -8.91 3.93 -6.75
C LYS A 280 -8.86 5.39 -7.23
N GLN A 281 -9.95 5.92 -7.76
CA GLN A 281 -10.02 7.29 -8.24
C GLN A 281 -9.87 8.31 -7.11
N ASP A 282 -10.50 8.07 -5.95
CA ASP A 282 -10.35 8.92 -4.77
C ASP A 282 -8.87 9.04 -4.35
N LEU A 283 -8.16 7.91 -4.25
CA LEU A 283 -6.72 7.92 -3.95
C LEU A 283 -5.92 8.70 -4.98
N ASN A 284 -6.16 8.47 -6.27
CA ASN A 284 -5.46 9.17 -7.36
C ASN A 284 -5.66 10.69 -7.28
N ASN A 285 -6.90 11.13 -7.03
CA ASN A 285 -7.22 12.54 -6.86
C ASN A 285 -6.44 13.15 -5.68
N ARG A 286 -6.35 12.44 -4.55
CA ARG A 286 -5.58 12.92 -3.38
C ARG A 286 -4.09 12.97 -3.65
N LEU A 287 -3.53 11.96 -4.32
CA LEU A 287 -2.12 11.98 -4.71
C LEU A 287 -1.80 13.17 -5.63
N LEU A 288 -2.63 13.42 -6.65
CA LEU A 288 -2.45 14.57 -7.54
C LEU A 288 -2.56 15.90 -6.80
N GLN A 289 -3.55 16.04 -5.93
CA GLN A 289 -3.72 17.24 -5.10
C GLN A 289 -2.49 17.51 -4.23
N THR A 290 -2.01 16.49 -3.50
CA THR A 290 -0.83 16.64 -2.63
C THR A 290 0.44 16.91 -3.42
N ARG A 291 0.61 16.31 -4.61
CA ARG A 291 1.75 16.61 -5.50
C ARG A 291 1.76 18.07 -5.95
N SER A 292 0.62 18.57 -6.38
CA SER A 292 0.46 19.97 -6.78
C SER A 292 0.77 20.93 -5.62
N LEU A 293 0.33 20.58 -4.41
CA LEU A 293 0.57 21.40 -3.21
C LEU A 293 2.04 21.46 -2.77
N LEU A 294 2.85 20.44 -3.12
CA LEU A 294 4.26 20.35 -2.74
C LEU A 294 5.22 20.92 -3.79
N GLN A 295 4.72 21.30 -4.97
CA GLN A 295 5.48 21.98 -6.02
C GLN A 295 5.64 23.47 -5.71
#